data_AF-A0A944T7R1-F1
#
_entry.id   AF-A0A944T7R1-F1
#
_cell.length_a   1.000
_cell.length_b   1.000
_cell.length_c   1.000
_cell.angle_alpha   90.00
_cell.angle_beta   90.00
_cell.angle_gamma   90.00
#
_symmetry.space_group_name_H-M   'P 1'
#
loop_
_entity.id
_entity.type
_entity.pdbx_description
1 polymer ?
#
loop_
_entity_poly.entity_id
_entity_poly.type
_entity_poly.pdbx_seq_one_letter_code
_entity_poly.pdbx_strand_id
1 'polypeptide(L)'
;MNKIIFISLTLIITGCAKSIVNPLTGLIMPEYNADSVNANDYGAYPKDYQKILKDYLQNKLINHEDAKVEFINKPVKKSISQASNIYTGYRLCLSINSKNRKSVYTGFKTHLFVINDSKIILHLYDSGLLKIPFNLCVDRKESDGMYLNEIPDKIEDILLEEMDEIDLNKRSNQSIKSKTNTYILCKVNGVERTLYFNEYNKLFVESSGINEIELSDVEFSTTHILGSNGTEEILINRVSGSIIITQSNTKPSEGMCELFDNKKF
;
A
#
# COMPACT_ATOMS: atom_id res chain seq x y z
N MET A 1 89.78 -34.05 -13.19
CA MET A 1 88.37 -34.34 -12.89
C MET A 1 87.82 -33.17 -12.08
N ASN A 2 86.85 -32.44 -12.62
CA ASN A 2 85.81 -31.70 -11.87
C ASN A 2 84.86 -31.08 -12.90
N LYS A 3 83.71 -31.74 -13.10
CA LYS A 3 82.60 -31.22 -13.91
C LYS A 3 81.78 -30.30 -13.03
N ILE A 4 81.78 -29.00 -13.32
CA ILE A 4 80.84 -28.05 -12.72
C ILE A 4 79.53 -28.19 -13.50
N ILE A 5 78.55 -28.83 -12.87
CA ILE A 5 77.18 -28.96 -13.38
C ILE A 5 76.43 -27.68 -12.99
N PHE A 6 76.06 -26.87 -13.97
CA PHE A 6 75.09 -25.78 -13.78
C PHE A 6 73.70 -26.39 -13.58
N ILE A 7 73.23 -26.46 -12.33
CA ILE A 7 71.84 -26.76 -12.01
C ILE A 7 71.05 -25.45 -12.17
N SER A 8 70.32 -25.35 -13.28
CA SER A 8 69.31 -24.32 -13.49
C SER A 8 68.17 -24.56 -12.49
N LEU A 9 68.02 -23.67 -11.52
CA LEU A 9 66.93 -23.69 -10.55
C LEU A 9 65.72 -22.96 -11.15
N THR A 10 64.93 -23.68 -11.93
CA THR A 10 63.60 -23.21 -12.36
C THR A 10 62.63 -23.26 -11.19
N LEU A 11 62.40 -22.12 -10.54
CA LEU A 11 61.24 -21.93 -9.64
C LEU A 11 59.96 -21.96 -10.49
N ILE A 12 59.30 -23.12 -10.54
CA ILE A 12 57.92 -23.22 -10.99
C ILE A 12 57.04 -22.82 -9.80
N ILE A 13 56.69 -21.53 -9.72
CA ILE A 13 55.68 -21.03 -8.78
C ILE A 13 54.31 -21.44 -9.36
N THR A 14 53.90 -22.68 -9.11
CA THR A 14 52.51 -23.12 -9.31
C THR A 14 51.68 -22.56 -8.18
N GLY A 15 51.36 -21.26 -8.29
CA GLY A 15 50.33 -20.64 -7.50
C GLY A 15 48.98 -21.22 -7.90
N CYS A 16 48.50 -22.25 -7.20
CA CYS A 16 47.07 -22.48 -7.09
C CYS A 16 46.48 -21.38 -6.21
N ALA A 17 46.41 -20.16 -6.75
CA ALA A 17 45.42 -19.22 -6.29
C ALA A 17 44.08 -19.84 -6.66
N LYS A 18 43.43 -20.51 -5.70
CA LYS A 18 41.97 -20.51 -5.70
C LYS A 18 41.61 -19.03 -5.76
N SER A 19 41.21 -18.57 -6.94
CA SER A 19 40.54 -17.29 -7.09
C SER A 19 39.40 -17.33 -6.09
N ILE A 20 39.62 -16.72 -4.93
CA ILE A 20 38.55 -16.16 -4.13
C ILE A 20 38.10 -15.00 -5.01
N VAL A 21 37.29 -15.31 -6.02
CA VAL A 21 36.27 -14.40 -6.51
C VAL A 21 35.41 -14.16 -5.29
N ASN A 22 35.79 -13.17 -4.48
CA ASN A 22 34.83 -12.41 -3.72
C ASN A 22 33.96 -11.76 -4.78
N PRO A 23 32.73 -12.23 -5.01
CA PRO A 23 31.89 -11.49 -5.92
C PRO A 23 31.60 -10.19 -5.17
N LEU A 24 31.99 -9.07 -5.77
CA LEU A 24 31.38 -7.78 -5.51
C LEU A 24 29.89 -7.87 -5.91
N THR A 25 29.09 -8.67 -5.21
CA THR A 25 27.63 -8.72 -5.37
C THR A 25 26.95 -7.51 -4.74
N GLY A 26 27.72 -6.67 -4.03
CA GLY A 26 27.22 -5.49 -3.32
C GLY A 26 27.02 -4.24 -4.16
N LEU A 27 27.13 -4.29 -5.50
CA LEU A 27 26.96 -3.11 -6.36
C LEU A 27 25.85 -3.22 -7.41
N ILE A 28 25.22 -4.39 -7.54
CA ILE A 28 24.13 -4.56 -8.52
C ILE A 28 22.82 -4.31 -7.78
N MET A 29 22.13 -3.24 -8.18
CA MET A 29 20.81 -2.92 -7.65
C MET A 29 19.80 -3.99 -8.08
N PRO A 30 18.86 -4.40 -7.21
CA PRO A 30 17.79 -5.28 -7.61
C PRO A 30 16.88 -4.58 -8.62
N GLU A 31 16.34 -5.35 -9.54
CA GLU A 31 15.37 -4.86 -10.52
C GLU A 31 14.30 -5.92 -10.80
N TYR A 32 13.15 -5.50 -11.32
CA TYR A 32 12.16 -6.46 -11.79
C TYR A 32 12.70 -7.18 -13.02
N ASN A 33 12.58 -8.51 -13.03
CA ASN A 33 12.78 -9.26 -14.25
C ASN A 33 11.51 -9.12 -15.11
N ALA A 34 11.68 -8.61 -16.33
CA ALA A 34 10.60 -8.35 -17.28
C ALA A 34 10.28 -9.56 -18.18
N ASP A 35 11.06 -10.64 -18.07
CA ASP A 35 10.86 -11.83 -18.88
C ASP A 35 9.60 -12.57 -18.43
N SER A 36 8.95 -13.25 -19.37
CA SER A 36 7.77 -14.06 -19.07
C SER A 36 8.20 -15.28 -18.25
N VAL A 37 7.84 -15.29 -16.97
CA VAL A 37 8.05 -16.44 -16.08
C VAL A 37 6.79 -17.30 -16.03
N ASN A 38 6.93 -18.63 -15.95
CA ASN A 38 5.77 -19.52 -15.91
C ASN A 38 4.96 -19.26 -14.63
N ALA A 39 3.62 -19.27 -14.74
CA ALA A 39 2.73 -19.06 -13.60
C ALA A 39 2.99 -20.04 -12.44
N ASN A 40 3.49 -21.24 -12.75
CA ASN A 40 3.84 -22.27 -11.76
C ASN A 40 5.15 -21.98 -11.01
N ASP A 41 6.05 -21.18 -11.57
CA ASP A 41 7.37 -20.91 -10.97
C ASP A 41 7.27 -19.98 -9.75
N TYR A 42 6.14 -19.30 -9.57
CA TYR A 42 5.90 -18.44 -8.40
C TYR A 42 5.62 -19.21 -7.11
N GLY A 43 5.35 -20.52 -7.20
CA GLY A 43 4.97 -21.36 -6.07
C GLY A 43 3.58 -21.05 -5.51
N ALA A 44 3.25 -21.69 -4.38
CA ALA A 44 2.00 -21.49 -3.67
C ALA A 44 1.96 -20.13 -2.92
N TYR A 45 0.80 -19.48 -2.88
CA TYR A 45 0.62 -18.24 -2.11
C TYR A 45 0.91 -18.49 -0.62
N PRO A 46 1.82 -17.73 0.01
CA PRO A 46 2.21 -17.96 1.40
C PRO A 46 1.14 -17.41 2.35
N LYS A 47 0.12 -18.21 2.67
CA LYS A 47 -0.99 -17.79 3.56
C LYS A 47 -0.50 -17.37 4.95
N ASP A 48 0.60 -17.94 5.40
CA ASP A 48 1.26 -17.72 6.70
C ASP A 48 2.53 -16.86 6.60
N TYR A 49 2.63 -16.00 5.57
CA TYR A 49 3.82 -15.17 5.32
C TYR A 49 4.31 -14.38 6.55
N GLN A 50 3.40 -13.88 7.40
CA GLN A 50 3.77 -13.16 8.61
C GLN A 50 4.60 -14.03 9.57
N LYS A 51 4.23 -15.30 9.73
CA LYS A 51 4.98 -16.25 10.56
C LYS A 51 6.33 -16.59 9.94
N ILE A 52 6.36 -16.87 8.62
CA ILE A 52 7.60 -17.16 7.87
C ILE A 52 8.61 -16.02 8.06
N LEU A 53 8.16 -14.76 7.94
CA LEU A 53 8.99 -13.57 8.11
C LEU A 53 9.45 -13.40 9.56
N LYS A 54 8.56 -13.60 10.54
CA LYS A 54 8.89 -13.53 11.95
C LYS A 54 10.00 -14.52 12.32
N ASP A 55 9.82 -15.79 11.97
CA ASP A 55 10.78 -16.86 12.27
C ASP A 55 12.14 -16.56 11.62
N TYR A 56 12.14 -16.03 10.39
CA TYR A 56 13.36 -15.64 9.71
C TYR A 56 14.06 -14.43 10.37
N LEU A 57 13.30 -13.39 10.73
CA LEU A 57 13.85 -12.17 11.33
C LEU A 57 14.38 -12.39 12.74
N GLN A 58 13.73 -13.23 13.56
CA GLN A 58 14.25 -13.60 14.89
C GLN A 58 15.65 -14.21 14.82
N ASN A 59 15.91 -14.99 13.76
CA ASN A 59 17.22 -15.60 13.52
C ASN A 59 18.26 -14.64 12.90
N LYS A 60 17.84 -13.49 12.35
CA LYS A 60 18.72 -12.54 11.64
C LYS A 60 18.99 -11.25 12.40
N LEU A 61 18.06 -10.78 13.20
CA LEU A 61 18.19 -9.54 13.96
C LEU A 61 18.81 -9.81 15.33
N ILE A 62 19.81 -9.00 15.69
CA ILE A 62 20.56 -9.14 16.95
C ILE A 62 19.65 -8.88 18.17
N ASN A 63 18.82 -7.84 18.09
CA ASN A 63 17.88 -7.46 19.14
C ASN A 63 16.45 -7.56 18.60
N HIS A 64 16.02 -8.77 18.23
CA HIS A 64 14.72 -8.97 17.59
C HIS A 64 13.53 -8.64 18.49
N GLU A 65 13.65 -8.83 19.80
CA GLU A 65 12.56 -8.57 20.78
C GLU A 65 12.12 -7.09 20.80
N ASP A 66 13.05 -6.17 20.53
CA ASP A 66 12.79 -4.73 20.49
C ASP A 66 12.58 -4.20 19.06
N ALA A 67 12.56 -5.07 18.04
CA ALA A 67 12.46 -4.64 16.66
C ALA A 67 11.05 -4.15 16.33
N LYS A 68 10.95 -2.97 15.73
CA LYS A 68 9.70 -2.42 15.19
C LYS A 68 9.59 -2.80 13.72
N VAL A 69 8.43 -3.32 13.31
CA VAL A 69 8.18 -3.82 11.95
C VAL A 69 6.87 -3.25 11.42
N GLU A 70 6.92 -2.69 10.21
CA GLU A 70 5.75 -2.23 9.47
C GLU A 70 5.68 -2.95 8.12
N PHE A 71 4.51 -3.44 7.74
CA PHE A 71 4.32 -4.05 6.42
C PHE A 71 4.05 -2.96 5.38
N ILE A 72 4.91 -2.87 4.36
CA ILE A 72 4.72 -1.92 3.26
C ILE A 72 3.68 -2.47 2.27
N ASN A 73 3.68 -3.78 2.03
CA ASN A 73 2.70 -4.42 1.17
C ASN A 73 2.48 -5.90 1.54
N LYS A 74 1.40 -6.47 0.98
CA LYS A 74 1.11 -7.91 1.00
C LYS A 74 1.99 -8.65 -0.03
N PRO A 75 2.12 -9.98 0.09
CA PRO A 75 2.82 -10.79 -0.92
C PRO A 75 2.17 -10.67 -2.30
N VAL A 76 2.96 -10.31 -3.32
CA VAL A 76 2.55 -10.17 -4.72
C VAL A 76 3.49 -10.96 -5.62
N LYS A 77 2.94 -11.66 -6.62
CA LYS A 77 3.75 -12.38 -7.63
C LYS A 77 4.66 -11.41 -8.37
N LYS A 78 5.98 -11.56 -8.20
CA LYS A 78 7.00 -10.77 -8.88
C LYS A 78 8.26 -11.61 -9.07
N SER A 79 9.04 -11.26 -10.09
CA SER A 79 10.35 -11.84 -10.34
C SER A 79 11.40 -10.73 -10.22
N ILE A 80 12.44 -10.99 -9.43
CA ILE A 80 13.48 -10.01 -9.13
C ILE A 80 14.81 -10.54 -9.61
N SER A 81 15.50 -9.75 -10.42
CA SER A 81 16.90 -9.97 -10.79
C SER A 81 17.79 -9.37 -9.71
N GLN A 82 18.70 -10.17 -9.16
CA GLN A 82 19.73 -9.72 -8.24
C GLN A 82 21.02 -10.48 -8.49
N ALA A 83 22.09 -9.74 -8.81
CA ALA A 83 23.43 -10.29 -9.06
C ALA A 83 23.40 -11.51 -10.01
N SER A 84 22.79 -11.34 -11.18
CA SER A 84 22.64 -12.35 -12.25
C SER A 84 21.78 -13.58 -11.90
N ASN A 85 21.12 -13.59 -10.74
CA ASN A 85 20.15 -14.62 -10.37
C ASN A 85 18.74 -14.05 -10.46
N ILE A 86 17.79 -14.87 -10.90
CA ILE A 86 16.36 -14.51 -10.95
C ILE A 86 15.65 -15.22 -9.80
N TYR A 87 14.99 -14.43 -8.95
CA TYR A 87 14.20 -14.90 -7.82
C TYR A 87 12.73 -14.68 -8.13
N THR A 88 12.03 -15.76 -8.46
CA THR A 88 10.60 -15.77 -8.78
C THR A 88 9.81 -16.25 -7.57
N GLY A 89 8.79 -15.49 -7.17
CA GLY A 89 7.91 -15.87 -6.06
C GLY A 89 6.96 -14.75 -5.65
N TYR A 90 6.50 -14.80 -4.41
CA TYR A 90 5.72 -13.74 -3.79
C TYR A 90 6.65 -12.75 -3.11
N ARG A 91 6.81 -11.60 -3.74
CA ARG A 91 7.57 -10.47 -3.20
C ARG A 91 6.73 -9.74 -2.15
N LEU A 92 7.35 -9.38 -1.04
CA LEU A 92 6.79 -8.45 -0.05
C LEU A 92 7.88 -7.53 0.52
N CYS A 93 7.50 -6.36 1.04
CA CYS A 93 8.43 -5.46 1.70
C CYS A 93 7.98 -5.06 3.11
N LEU A 94 8.95 -4.89 3.99
CA LEU A 94 8.80 -4.42 5.36
C LEU A 94 9.64 -3.16 5.59
N SER A 95 9.20 -2.28 6.47
CA SER A 95 10.03 -1.23 7.08
C SER A 95 10.39 -1.70 8.48
N ILE A 96 11.69 -1.83 8.78
CA ILE A 96 12.17 -2.40 10.05
C ILE A 96 13.11 -1.41 10.73
N ASN A 97 12.84 -1.12 12.00
CA ASN A 97 13.77 -0.39 12.86
C ASN A 97 14.21 -1.29 14.01
N SER A 98 15.51 -1.58 14.06
CA SER A 98 16.10 -2.43 15.09
C SER A 98 17.32 -1.76 15.72
N LYS A 99 17.59 -2.16 16.97
CA LYS A 99 18.76 -1.72 17.71
C LYS A 99 20.01 -2.42 17.20
N ASN A 100 21.09 -1.66 17.02
CA ASN A 100 22.42 -2.22 16.76
C ASN A 100 23.01 -2.88 18.03
N ARG A 101 24.24 -3.40 17.93
CA ARG A 101 24.96 -4.04 19.05
C ARG A 101 25.20 -3.12 20.27
N LYS A 102 25.04 -1.81 20.12
CA LYS A 102 25.14 -0.81 21.21
C LYS A 102 23.76 -0.45 21.77
N SER A 103 22.72 -1.22 21.44
CA SER A 103 21.34 -1.00 21.87
C SER A 103 20.71 0.32 21.39
N VAL A 104 21.22 0.90 20.31
CA VAL A 104 20.72 2.14 19.71
C VAL A 104 19.94 1.82 18.43
N TYR A 105 18.74 2.37 18.28
CA TYR A 105 17.94 2.27 17.05
C TYR A 105 18.67 2.91 15.87
N THR A 106 18.68 2.21 14.73
CA THR A 106 19.41 2.66 13.53
C THR A 106 18.53 3.38 12.50
N GLY A 107 17.26 3.60 12.85
CA GLY A 107 16.25 4.13 11.94
C GLY A 107 15.55 3.01 11.16
N PHE A 108 14.42 3.37 10.56
CA PHE A 108 13.67 2.46 9.70
C PHE A 108 14.41 2.21 8.39
N LYS A 109 14.47 0.95 7.99
CA LYS A 109 15.11 0.48 6.76
C LYS A 109 14.11 -0.37 5.98
N THR A 110 14.12 -0.26 4.67
CA THR A 110 13.32 -1.14 3.82
C THR A 110 13.97 -2.50 3.75
N HIS A 111 13.17 -3.54 3.89
CA HIS A 111 13.53 -4.94 3.68
C HIS A 111 12.64 -5.52 2.59
N LEU A 112 13.23 -6.14 1.59
CA LEU A 112 12.54 -6.81 0.50
C LEU A 112 12.76 -8.31 0.62
N PHE A 113 11.68 -9.07 0.55
CA PHE A 113 11.69 -10.53 0.58
C PHE A 113 11.03 -11.08 -0.68
N VAL A 114 11.50 -12.25 -1.11
CA VAL A 114 10.77 -13.10 -2.06
C VAL A 114 10.56 -14.45 -1.40
N ILE A 115 9.29 -14.86 -1.30
CA ILE A 115 8.89 -16.16 -0.75
C ILE A 115 8.45 -17.06 -1.91
N ASN A 116 8.97 -18.28 -1.96
CA ASN A 116 8.51 -19.32 -2.87
C ASN A 116 8.33 -20.61 -2.07
N ASP A 117 7.15 -21.22 -2.16
CA ASP A 117 6.76 -22.44 -1.44
C ASP A 117 7.13 -22.38 0.06
N SER A 118 6.67 -21.32 0.71
CA SER A 118 6.89 -21.01 2.13
C SER A 118 8.36 -20.85 2.55
N LYS A 119 9.28 -20.68 1.61
CA LYS A 119 10.71 -20.40 1.87
C LYS A 119 11.09 -19.02 1.38
N ILE A 120 11.82 -18.28 2.22
CA ILE A 120 12.43 -17.01 1.79
C ILE A 120 13.63 -17.36 0.89
N ILE A 121 13.48 -17.10 -0.40
CA ILE A 121 14.52 -17.35 -1.42
C ILE A 121 15.39 -16.12 -1.68
N LEU A 122 14.91 -14.92 -1.31
CA LEU A 122 15.66 -13.67 -1.37
C LEU A 122 15.32 -12.78 -0.18
N HIS A 123 16.33 -12.16 0.41
CA HIS A 123 16.17 -11.08 1.39
C HIS A 123 17.23 -9.99 1.14
N LEU A 124 16.77 -8.79 0.84
CA LEU A 124 17.57 -7.58 0.67
C LEU A 124 17.13 -6.54 1.70
N TYR A 125 18.05 -5.66 2.13
CA TYR A 125 17.69 -4.56 3.02
C TYR A 125 18.57 -3.33 2.79
N ASP A 126 18.03 -2.16 3.12
CA ASP A 126 18.73 -0.88 3.02
C ASP A 126 19.91 -0.83 4.01
N SER A 127 21.12 -1.03 3.51
CA SER A 127 22.35 -0.99 4.32
C SER A 127 22.93 0.42 4.46
N GLY A 128 22.37 1.39 3.73
CA GLY A 128 22.87 2.76 3.61
C GLY A 128 23.80 2.96 2.41
N LEU A 129 24.53 1.91 1.99
CA LEU A 129 25.31 1.89 0.75
C LEU A 129 24.45 1.42 -0.43
N LEU A 130 23.64 0.39 -0.19
CA LEU A 130 22.65 -0.10 -1.12
C LEU A 130 21.28 0.38 -0.66
N LYS A 131 20.56 1.07 -1.56
CA LYS A 131 19.15 1.42 -1.39
C LYS A 131 18.32 0.53 -2.30
N ILE A 132 17.29 -0.08 -1.75
CA ILE A 132 16.27 -0.79 -2.53
C ILE A 132 15.51 0.27 -3.32
N PRO A 133 15.45 0.15 -4.66
CA PRO A 133 14.65 1.06 -5.48
C PRO A 133 13.20 1.08 -5.02
N PHE A 134 12.65 2.28 -4.83
CA PHE A 134 11.31 2.50 -4.27
C PHE A 134 10.21 1.73 -5.02
N ASN A 135 10.33 1.66 -6.35
CA ASN A 135 9.39 0.95 -7.23
C ASN A 135 9.33 -0.57 -7.00
N LEU A 136 10.32 -1.16 -6.31
CA LEU A 136 10.27 -2.57 -5.93
C LEU A 136 9.33 -2.84 -4.74
N CYS A 137 9.09 -1.84 -3.91
CA CYS A 137 8.26 -1.97 -2.70
C CYS A 137 6.96 -1.19 -2.78
N VAL A 138 6.85 -0.20 -3.66
CA VAL A 138 5.64 0.59 -3.85
C VAL A 138 5.17 0.44 -5.29
N ASP A 139 4.07 -0.28 -5.47
CA ASP A 139 3.35 -0.35 -6.73
C ASP A 139 2.63 1.00 -6.92
N ARG A 140 3.20 1.89 -7.73
CA ARG A 140 2.51 3.16 -8.08
C ARG A 140 1.37 2.84 -9.04
N LYS A 141 0.13 3.00 -8.62
CA LYS A 141 -0.98 3.14 -9.56
C LYS A 141 -1.20 4.62 -9.81
N GLU A 142 -1.55 4.98 -11.04
CA GLU A 142 -1.89 6.36 -11.40
C GLU A 142 -3.07 6.89 -10.56
N SER A 143 -3.93 5.99 -10.08
CA SER A 143 -5.03 6.26 -9.14
C SER A 143 -4.59 6.61 -7.71
N ASP A 144 -3.33 6.35 -7.35
CA ASP A 144 -2.80 6.60 -6.00
C ASP A 144 -2.13 7.99 -5.91
N GLY A 145 -2.08 8.73 -7.03
CA GLY A 145 -1.64 10.11 -7.04
C GLY A 145 -2.68 11.01 -6.39
N MET A 146 -2.24 11.79 -5.41
CA MET A 146 -3.03 12.87 -4.82
C MET A 146 -2.41 14.21 -5.22
N TYR A 147 -3.25 15.21 -5.48
CA TYR A 147 -2.80 16.59 -5.66
C TYR A 147 -2.28 17.14 -4.32
N LEU A 148 -1.34 18.08 -4.38
CA LEU A 148 -0.67 18.60 -3.18
C LEU A 148 -1.64 19.21 -2.15
N ASN A 149 -2.75 19.76 -2.62
CA ASN A 149 -3.84 20.31 -1.81
C ASN A 149 -4.77 19.25 -1.20
N GLU A 150 -4.62 17.97 -1.58
CA GLU A 150 -5.37 16.85 -1.02
C GLU A 150 -4.61 16.18 0.14
N ILE A 151 -3.33 16.54 0.36
CA ILE A 151 -2.56 16.05 1.51
C ILE A 151 -3.18 16.62 2.78
N PRO A 152 -3.69 15.78 3.71
CA PRO A 152 -4.30 16.28 4.93
C PRO A 152 -3.25 16.96 5.82
N ASP A 153 -3.55 18.17 6.31
CA ASP A 153 -2.68 18.95 7.21
C ASP A 153 -2.43 18.27 8.57
N LYS A 154 -3.16 17.19 8.86
CA LYS A 154 -3.08 16.45 10.12
C LYS A 154 -2.92 14.96 9.84
N ILE A 155 -1.73 14.44 10.15
CA ILE A 155 -1.49 13.00 10.24
C ILE A 155 -2.18 12.56 11.53
N GLU A 156 -3.31 11.86 11.43
CA GLU A 156 -3.92 11.20 12.57
C GLU A 156 -3.01 10.02 12.98
N ASP A 157 -2.37 10.14 14.13
CA ASP A 157 -1.55 9.07 14.70
C ASP A 157 -2.46 7.88 15.02
N ILE A 158 -2.23 6.74 14.35
CA ILE A 158 -2.97 5.50 14.61
C ILE A 158 -2.39 4.87 15.89
N LEU A 159 -3.24 4.67 16.89
CA LEU A 159 -2.85 4.04 18.16
C LEU A 159 -2.58 2.54 17.96
N LEU A 160 -1.61 2.01 18.71
CA LEU A 160 -1.11 0.63 18.58
C LEU A 160 -2.22 -0.43 18.78
N GLU A 161 -3.25 -0.06 19.53
CA GLU A 161 -4.42 -0.90 19.86
C GLU A 161 -5.41 -1.04 18.69
N GLU A 162 -5.38 -0.12 17.72
CA GLU A 162 -6.24 -0.15 16.53
C GLU A 162 -5.61 -0.93 15.37
N MET A 163 -4.39 -1.47 15.57
CA MET A 163 -3.63 -2.19 14.55
C MET A 163 -4.22 -3.56 14.19
N ASP A 164 -4.94 -4.20 15.13
CA ASP A 164 -5.52 -5.53 14.95
C ASP A 164 -6.83 -5.53 14.15
N GLU A 165 -7.47 -4.36 13.99
CA GLU A 165 -8.72 -4.19 13.23
C GLU A 165 -8.48 -3.81 11.74
N ILE A 166 -7.22 -3.66 11.33
CA ILE A 166 -6.86 -3.25 9.96
C ILE A 166 -7.07 -4.42 8.98
N ASP A 167 -8.30 -4.58 8.47
CA ASP A 167 -8.57 -5.45 7.32
C ASP A 167 -8.06 -4.81 6.03
N LEU A 168 -6.87 -5.24 5.62
CA LEU A 168 -6.22 -4.83 4.38
C LEU A 168 -6.95 -5.28 3.09
N ASN A 169 -8.07 -6.01 3.16
CA ASN A 169 -8.96 -6.25 2.01
C ASN A 169 -9.96 -5.11 1.78
N LYS A 170 -10.16 -4.23 2.78
CA LYS A 170 -11.05 -3.06 2.67
C LYS A 170 -10.41 -1.90 1.89
N ARG A 171 -9.08 -1.78 1.93
CA ARG A 171 -8.33 -0.69 1.28
C ARG A 171 -8.24 -0.76 -0.24
N SER A 172 -8.39 -1.92 -0.88
CA SER A 172 -8.24 -2.00 -2.35
C SER A 172 -9.50 -1.66 -3.13
N ASN A 173 -10.67 -1.60 -2.47
CA ASN A 173 -11.95 -1.23 -3.09
C ASN A 173 -12.59 0.02 -2.47
N GLN A 174 -11.99 0.61 -1.44
CA GLN A 174 -12.33 1.96 -1.02
C GLN A 174 -11.43 2.92 -1.78
N SER A 175 -11.92 3.39 -2.94
CA SER A 175 -11.77 4.81 -3.26
C SER A 175 -11.93 5.57 -1.96
N ILE A 176 -11.01 6.46 -1.61
CA ILE A 176 -11.03 7.26 -0.38
C ILE A 176 -12.42 7.89 -0.25
N LYS A 177 -13.35 7.18 0.41
CA LYS A 177 -14.64 7.69 0.80
C LYS A 177 -14.27 8.54 1.99
N SER A 178 -14.16 9.84 1.73
CA SER A 178 -13.82 10.83 2.71
C SER A 178 -14.58 10.53 4.01
N LYS A 179 -13.86 10.44 5.14
CA LYS A 179 -14.52 10.37 6.46
C LYS A 179 -15.35 11.63 6.74
N THR A 180 -15.16 12.67 5.94
CA THR A 180 -15.84 13.96 6.08
C THR A 180 -17.16 13.97 5.31
N ASN A 181 -18.12 14.73 5.83
CA ASN A 181 -19.40 14.95 5.18
C ASN A 181 -19.23 15.83 3.95
N THR A 182 -19.86 15.44 2.85
CA THR A 182 -19.98 16.27 1.65
C THR A 182 -21.33 16.95 1.65
N TYR A 183 -21.33 18.28 1.50
CA TYR A 183 -22.53 19.10 1.59
C TYR A 183 -23.05 19.42 0.18
N ILE A 184 -24.37 19.36 0.02
CA ILE A 184 -25.09 19.61 -1.22
C ILE A 184 -26.18 20.64 -0.93
N LEU A 185 -26.24 21.68 -1.75
CA LEU A 185 -27.38 22.60 -1.77
C LEU A 185 -28.22 22.30 -3.01
N CYS A 186 -29.48 21.97 -2.80
CA CYS A 186 -30.43 21.66 -3.87
C CYS A 186 -31.52 22.73 -3.95
N LYS A 187 -31.87 23.14 -5.16
CA LYS A 187 -32.97 24.06 -5.43
C LYS A 187 -34.07 23.33 -6.20
N VAL A 188 -35.21 23.11 -5.55
CA VAL A 188 -36.37 22.41 -6.12
C VAL A 188 -37.59 23.31 -6.00
N ASN A 189 -38.28 23.55 -7.11
CA ASN A 189 -39.45 24.44 -7.16
C ASN A 189 -39.23 25.84 -6.53
N GLY A 190 -37.98 26.34 -6.58
CA GLY A 190 -37.60 27.63 -5.99
C GLY A 190 -37.30 27.60 -4.49
N VAL A 191 -37.43 26.44 -3.83
CA VAL A 191 -37.07 26.23 -2.42
C VAL A 191 -35.69 25.59 -2.34
N GLU A 192 -34.87 26.09 -1.41
CA GLU A 192 -33.55 25.55 -1.13
C GLU A 192 -33.63 24.45 -0.06
N ARG A 193 -32.94 23.33 -0.30
CA ARG A 193 -32.79 22.20 0.62
C ARG A 193 -31.31 21.91 0.79
N THR A 194 -30.84 21.90 2.02
CA THR A 194 -29.45 21.58 2.35
C THR A 194 -29.36 20.12 2.75
N LEU A 195 -28.55 19.35 2.04
CA LEU A 195 -28.29 17.96 2.36
C LEU A 195 -26.80 17.74 2.59
N TYR A 196 -26.46 16.69 3.30
CA TYR A 196 -25.09 16.21 3.35
C TYR A 196 -25.06 14.69 3.34
N PHE A 197 -24.00 14.13 2.78
CA PHE A 197 -23.81 12.69 2.73
C PHE A 197 -22.40 12.28 3.10
N ASN A 198 -22.28 11.06 3.60
CA ASN A 198 -21.04 10.41 3.95
C ASN A 198 -21.11 8.97 3.49
N GLU A 199 -20.44 8.67 2.38
CA GLU A 199 -20.47 7.34 1.80
C GLU A 199 -19.76 6.27 2.66
N TYR A 200 -18.84 6.69 3.56
CA TYR A 200 -18.13 5.80 4.47
C TYR A 200 -19.05 5.35 5.61
N ASN A 201 -19.76 6.31 6.22
CA ASN A 201 -20.75 6.07 7.28
C ASN A 201 -22.11 5.60 6.74
N LYS A 202 -22.27 5.50 5.41
CA LYS A 202 -23.54 5.22 4.72
C LYS A 202 -24.68 6.16 5.15
N LEU A 203 -24.35 7.44 5.28
CA LEU A 203 -25.22 8.43 5.87
C LEU A 203 -25.64 9.46 4.82
N PHE A 204 -26.93 9.76 4.75
CA PHE A 204 -27.48 10.81 3.89
C PHE A 204 -28.55 11.55 4.69
N VAL A 205 -28.38 12.86 4.83
CA VAL A 205 -29.12 13.66 5.81
C VAL A 205 -29.59 14.95 5.16
N GLU A 206 -30.81 15.33 5.49
CA GLU A 206 -31.33 16.67 5.21
C GLU A 206 -31.20 17.54 6.46
N SER A 207 -30.63 18.73 6.27
CA SER A 207 -30.51 19.75 7.32
C SER A 207 -31.64 20.76 7.19
N SER A 208 -32.38 20.95 8.29
CA SER A 208 -33.41 21.98 8.43
C SER A 208 -33.08 22.88 9.62
N GLY A 209 -32.31 23.94 9.36
CA GLY A 209 -31.78 24.82 10.40
C GLY A 209 -30.75 24.11 11.27
N ILE A 210 -31.07 23.91 12.56
CA ILE A 210 -30.23 23.14 13.50
C ILE A 210 -30.63 21.67 13.60
N ASN A 211 -31.74 21.27 12.97
CA ASN A 211 -32.22 19.90 13.00
C ASN A 211 -31.66 19.11 11.82
N GLU A 212 -31.43 17.83 12.06
CA GLU A 212 -30.94 16.89 11.08
C GLU A 212 -31.93 15.73 10.95
N ILE A 213 -32.31 15.42 9.72
CA ILE A 213 -33.23 14.34 9.38
C ILE A 213 -32.44 13.32 8.57
N GLU A 214 -32.10 12.20 9.22
CA GLU A 214 -31.46 11.08 8.53
C GLU A 214 -32.44 10.40 7.58
N LEU A 215 -31.99 10.19 6.34
CA LEU A 215 -32.74 9.46 5.33
C LEU A 215 -32.51 7.95 5.48
N SER A 216 -33.56 7.17 5.30
CA SER A 216 -33.54 5.71 5.18
C SER A 216 -33.24 5.26 3.75
N ASP A 217 -33.03 3.96 3.58
CA ASP A 217 -32.88 3.31 2.26
C ASP A 217 -31.78 3.95 1.40
N VAL A 218 -30.69 4.34 2.07
CA VAL A 218 -29.60 5.09 1.46
C VAL A 218 -28.76 4.20 0.56
N GLU A 219 -28.70 4.55 -0.72
CA GLU A 219 -27.83 3.90 -1.69
C GLU A 219 -26.91 4.89 -2.40
N PHE A 220 -25.64 4.52 -2.51
CA PHE A 220 -24.62 5.29 -3.22
C PHE A 220 -24.12 4.50 -4.42
N SER A 221 -24.21 5.09 -5.61
CA SER A 221 -23.60 4.56 -6.83
C SER A 221 -22.63 5.58 -7.44
N THR A 222 -21.96 5.18 -8.51
CA THR A 222 -21.03 6.07 -9.24
C THR A 222 -21.73 7.27 -9.90
N THR A 223 -23.05 7.21 -10.08
CA THR A 223 -23.82 8.24 -10.78
C THR A 223 -24.98 8.78 -9.96
N HIS A 224 -25.42 8.09 -8.90
CA HIS A 224 -26.60 8.47 -8.14
C HIS A 224 -26.42 8.36 -6.63
N ILE A 225 -27.14 9.21 -5.90
CA ILE A 225 -27.38 9.15 -4.47
C ILE A 225 -28.88 8.99 -4.28
N LEU A 226 -29.29 7.98 -3.52
CA LEU A 226 -30.68 7.68 -3.17
C LEU A 226 -30.86 7.78 -1.66
N GLY A 227 -32.01 8.30 -1.22
CA GLY A 227 -32.48 8.17 0.16
C GLY A 227 -33.95 8.53 0.29
N SER A 228 -34.60 8.09 1.35
CA SER A 228 -36.01 8.37 1.65
C SER A 228 -36.20 8.86 3.07
N ASN A 229 -37.25 9.64 3.34
CA ASN A 229 -37.68 9.97 4.70
C ASN A 229 -39.01 9.30 5.08
N GLY A 230 -39.41 8.26 4.33
CA GLY A 230 -40.70 7.58 4.46
C GLY A 230 -41.89 8.30 3.81
N THR A 231 -41.77 9.60 3.50
CA THR A 231 -42.80 10.36 2.75
C THR A 231 -42.37 10.71 1.33
N GLU A 232 -41.09 10.98 1.14
CA GLU A 232 -40.47 11.32 -0.12
C GLU A 232 -39.27 10.40 -0.38
N GLU A 233 -39.02 10.12 -1.65
CA GLU A 233 -37.78 9.52 -2.15
C GLU A 233 -36.99 10.60 -2.90
N ILE A 234 -35.70 10.71 -2.60
CA ILE A 234 -34.79 11.69 -3.16
C ILE A 234 -33.74 10.95 -3.98
N LEU A 235 -33.69 11.24 -5.28
CA LEU A 235 -32.69 10.72 -6.20
C LEU A 235 -31.87 11.87 -6.79
N ILE A 236 -30.57 11.88 -6.55
CA ILE A 236 -29.64 12.89 -7.06
C ILE A 236 -28.69 12.25 -8.05
N ASN A 237 -28.63 12.78 -9.28
CA ASN A 237 -27.60 12.42 -10.24
C ASN A 237 -26.34 13.26 -9.98
N ARG A 238 -25.25 12.58 -9.61
CA ARG A 238 -23.97 13.20 -9.23
C ARG A 238 -23.23 13.85 -10.39
N VAL A 239 -23.55 13.46 -11.63
CA VAL A 239 -22.87 13.93 -12.84
C VAL A 239 -23.54 15.18 -13.37
N SER A 240 -24.87 15.19 -13.47
CA SER A 240 -25.63 16.34 -13.94
C SER A 240 -25.97 17.32 -12.83
N GLY A 241 -25.97 16.90 -11.57
CA GLY A 241 -26.49 17.66 -10.44
C GLY A 241 -28.03 17.67 -10.38
N SER A 242 -28.73 16.94 -11.25
CA SER A 242 -30.20 16.93 -11.23
C SER A 242 -30.74 16.16 -10.03
N ILE A 243 -31.75 16.71 -9.36
CA ILE A 243 -32.49 16.05 -8.27
C ILE A 243 -33.92 15.77 -8.70
N ILE A 244 -34.40 14.58 -8.36
CA ILE A 244 -35.79 14.14 -8.52
C ILE A 244 -36.31 13.78 -7.14
N ILE A 245 -37.45 14.35 -6.76
CA ILE A 245 -38.16 14.03 -5.53
C ILE A 245 -39.49 13.40 -5.90
N THR A 246 -39.67 12.14 -5.48
CA THR A 246 -40.90 11.38 -5.71
C THR A 246 -41.67 11.28 -4.40
N GLN A 247 -42.96 11.62 -4.42
CA GLN A 247 -43.86 11.36 -3.29
C GLN A 247 -45.01 10.47 -3.76
N SER A 248 -45.62 9.75 -2.83
CA SER A 248 -46.77 8.88 -3.16
C SER A 248 -47.93 9.69 -3.75
N ASN A 249 -48.37 9.30 -4.95
CA ASN A 249 -49.53 9.89 -5.66
C ASN A 249 -49.37 11.34 -6.13
N THR A 250 -48.15 11.89 -6.21
CA THR A 250 -47.88 13.21 -6.81
C THR A 250 -46.92 13.09 -7.99
N LYS A 251 -46.90 14.12 -8.85
CA LYS A 251 -45.89 14.19 -9.92
C LYS A 251 -44.52 14.43 -9.29
N PRO A 252 -43.45 13.80 -9.80
CA PRO A 252 -42.11 14.07 -9.33
C PRO A 252 -41.75 15.55 -9.45
N SER A 253 -41.09 16.07 -8.43
CA SER A 253 -40.50 17.42 -8.46
C SER A 253 -39.06 17.34 -8.90
N GLU A 254 -38.65 18.24 -9.79
CA GLU A 254 -37.30 18.28 -10.35
C GLU A 254 -36.58 19.56 -9.95
N GLY A 255 -35.26 19.47 -9.83
CA GLY A 255 -34.41 20.62 -9.52
C GLY A 255 -32.94 20.35 -9.79
N MET A 256 -32.09 21.25 -9.28
CA MET A 256 -30.65 21.19 -9.46
C MET A 256 -29.93 21.32 -8.12
N CYS A 257 -28.82 20.61 -7.99
CA CYS A 257 -27.98 20.55 -6.82
C CYS A 257 -26.54 20.93 -7.15
N GLU A 258 -25.89 21.59 -6.20
CA GLU A 258 -24.47 21.97 -6.28
C GLU A 258 -23.73 21.52 -5.03
N LEU A 259 -22.46 21.13 -5.21
CA LEU A 259 -21.57 20.80 -4.09
C LEU A 259 -21.14 22.07 -3.36
N PHE A 260 -21.12 22.01 -2.03
CA PHE A 260 -20.71 23.11 -1.17
C PHE A 260 -19.59 22.70 -0.22
N ASP A 261 -18.70 23.66 0.04
CA ASP A 261 -17.64 23.55 1.06
C ASP A 261 -18.25 23.77 2.46
N ASN A 262 -17.85 22.95 3.43
CA ASN A 262 -18.29 23.04 4.81
C ASN A 262 -17.77 24.29 5.55
N LYS A 263 -16.90 25.08 4.93
CA LYS A 263 -16.25 26.28 5.49
C LYS A 263 -16.45 27.55 4.64
N LYS A 264 -17.52 27.67 3.86
CA LYS A 264 -17.72 28.82 2.94
C LYS A 264 -18.02 30.17 3.63
N PHE A 265 -17.67 30.35 4.90
CA PHE A 265 -17.83 31.59 5.68
C PHE A 265 -16.60 31.87 6.53
#